data_AF-A0A7S3EZK4-F1
#
_entry.id   AF-A0A7S3EZK4-F1
#
_cell.length_a   1.000
_cell.length_b   1.000
_cell.length_c   1.000
_cell.angle_alpha   90.00
_cell.angle_beta   90.00
_cell.angle_gamma   90.00
#
_symmetry.space_group_name_H-M   'P 1'
#
loop_
_entity.id
_entity.type
_entity.pdbx_description
1 polymer ?
#
loop_
_entity_poly.entity_id
_entity_poly.type
_entity_poly.pdbx_seq_one_letter_code
_entity_poly.pdbx_strand_id
1 'polypeptide(L)'
;MPEFVNPKYTDASRTSFKKPTRLECMMQDIPRLLAAGDRVGFTDFDRWFSFSPIKNSIDQALKAHADGVYAASPGAAEEKVYRANAALLRLAGATVESAPPREYLGLPLALQPAIAMTPRFALTVDALIARVPTGASVTISSRSTLLLDGDVTLHELQLDGTLVVRAARGVQVHILGCAIHNAGWVFVPLKADSVDVPPPIAIRGYRVSKLEAVEIEITEPGNYQLVGNGVVRKV
;
A
#
# COMPACT_ATOMS: atom_id res chain seq x y z
N MET A 1 -12.16 -33.44 0.44
CA MET A 1 -11.83 -32.49 -0.65
C MET A 1 -11.30 -33.29 -1.82
N PRO A 2 -11.75 -33.06 -3.07
CA PRO A 2 -11.17 -33.72 -4.23
C PRO A 2 -9.65 -33.47 -4.29
N GLU A 3 -8.90 -34.52 -4.60
CA GLU A 3 -7.44 -34.49 -4.71
C GLU A 3 -7.00 -34.46 -6.18
N PHE A 4 -5.83 -33.90 -6.43
CA PHE A 4 -5.19 -33.89 -7.74
C PHE A 4 -3.68 -34.06 -7.60
N VAL A 5 -2.99 -34.25 -8.73
CA VAL A 5 -1.52 -34.31 -8.81
C VAL A 5 -1.04 -33.44 -9.98
N ASN A 6 0.01 -32.65 -9.78
CA ASN A 6 0.59 -31.77 -10.80
C ASN A 6 2.09 -32.06 -11.01
N PRO A 7 2.44 -33.22 -11.59
CA PRO A 7 3.83 -33.63 -11.76
C PRO A 7 4.57 -32.69 -12.71
N LYS A 8 5.81 -32.35 -12.36
CA LYS A 8 6.74 -31.65 -13.25
C LYS A 8 7.68 -32.67 -13.88
N TYR A 9 7.63 -32.79 -15.19
CA TYR A 9 8.42 -33.76 -15.95
C TYR A 9 9.75 -33.18 -16.43
N THR A 10 10.74 -34.05 -16.66
CA THR A 10 12.05 -33.68 -17.21
C THR A 10 11.94 -33.17 -18.63
N ASP A 11 11.01 -33.73 -19.40
CA ASP A 11 10.81 -33.50 -20.82
C ASP A 11 9.36 -33.83 -21.24
N ALA A 12 9.10 -33.71 -22.54
CA ALA A 12 7.78 -33.90 -23.12
C ALA A 12 7.30 -35.37 -23.13
N SER A 13 8.18 -36.37 -22.90
CA SER A 13 7.78 -37.79 -22.83
C SER A 13 6.96 -38.12 -21.59
N ARG A 14 7.08 -37.28 -20.54
CA ARG A 14 6.37 -37.41 -19.27
C ARG A 14 6.55 -38.76 -18.55
N THR A 15 7.70 -39.39 -18.75
CA THR A 15 8.04 -40.69 -18.13
C THR A 15 8.85 -40.56 -16.86
N SER A 16 9.56 -39.44 -16.67
CA SER A 16 10.41 -39.17 -15.50
C SER A 16 10.09 -37.83 -14.85
N PHE A 17 10.02 -37.82 -13.52
CA PHE A 17 9.77 -36.60 -12.75
C PHE A 17 11.05 -35.79 -12.58
N LYS A 18 10.95 -34.48 -12.77
CA LYS A 18 12.04 -33.52 -12.50
C LYS A 18 12.29 -33.34 -10.99
N LYS A 19 11.26 -33.53 -10.17
CA LYS A 19 11.27 -33.48 -8.70
C LYS A 19 10.17 -34.41 -8.15
N PRO A 20 10.29 -34.95 -6.92
CA PRO A 20 9.23 -35.73 -6.30
C PRO A 20 7.87 -35.01 -6.35
N THR A 21 6.80 -35.75 -6.68
CA THR A 21 5.43 -35.24 -6.74
C THR A 21 4.62 -35.73 -5.55
N ARG A 22 3.52 -35.05 -5.24
CA ARG A 22 2.62 -35.37 -4.13
C ARG A 22 1.17 -35.12 -4.55
N LEU A 23 0.24 -35.75 -3.83
CA LEU A 23 -1.16 -35.36 -3.89
C LEU A 23 -1.34 -33.96 -3.30
N GLU A 24 -2.22 -33.20 -3.92
CA GLU A 24 -2.58 -31.84 -3.54
C GLU A 24 -4.11 -31.74 -3.50
N CYS A 25 -4.63 -30.83 -2.70
CA CYS A 25 -6.03 -30.40 -2.76
C CYS A 25 -6.10 -28.88 -2.67
N MET A 26 -7.17 -28.29 -3.18
CA MET A 26 -7.36 -26.84 -3.15
C MET A 26 -8.41 -26.45 -2.12
N MET A 27 -8.14 -25.45 -1.29
CA MET A 27 -9.15 -24.94 -0.34
C MET A 27 -10.43 -24.45 -1.04
N GLN A 28 -10.29 -23.90 -2.25
CA GLN A 28 -11.42 -23.40 -3.04
C GLN A 28 -12.24 -24.49 -3.73
N ASP A 29 -11.87 -25.78 -3.62
CA ASP A 29 -12.69 -26.89 -4.14
C ASP A 29 -13.83 -27.29 -3.17
N ILE A 30 -13.97 -26.62 -2.02
CA ILE A 30 -15.03 -26.89 -1.02
C ILE A 30 -16.43 -26.91 -1.64
N PRO A 31 -16.78 -26.01 -2.58
CA PRO A 31 -18.10 -26.02 -3.23
C PRO A 31 -18.46 -27.34 -3.90
N ARG A 32 -17.49 -28.19 -4.27
CA ARG A 32 -17.74 -29.52 -4.85
C ARG A 32 -18.31 -30.53 -3.85
N LEU A 33 -18.25 -30.24 -2.56
CA LEU A 33 -18.79 -31.07 -1.49
C LEU A 33 -20.20 -30.65 -1.06
N LEU A 34 -20.72 -29.54 -1.60
CA LEU A 34 -22.03 -29.01 -1.26
C LEU A 34 -23.15 -29.78 -1.98
N ALA A 35 -24.31 -29.88 -1.33
CA ALA A 35 -25.48 -30.54 -1.89
C ALA A 35 -26.13 -29.67 -2.99
N ALA A 36 -26.95 -30.27 -3.85
CA ALA A 36 -27.61 -29.56 -4.95
C ALA A 36 -28.52 -28.39 -4.50
N GLY A 37 -28.97 -28.38 -3.23
CA GLY A 37 -29.76 -27.30 -2.65
C GLY A 37 -28.95 -26.17 -1.99
N ASP A 38 -27.63 -26.33 -1.88
CA ASP A 38 -26.77 -25.32 -1.26
C ASP A 38 -26.50 -24.14 -2.19
N ARG A 39 -26.41 -22.94 -1.62
CA ARG A 39 -26.21 -21.70 -2.39
C ARG A 39 -24.73 -21.36 -2.48
N VAL A 40 -24.22 -21.27 -3.70
CA VAL A 40 -22.86 -20.83 -4.04
C VAL A 40 -22.96 -19.63 -4.97
N GLY A 41 -22.16 -18.60 -4.69
CA GLY A 41 -22.14 -17.37 -5.49
C GLY A 41 -20.74 -16.78 -5.58
N PHE A 42 -20.62 -15.74 -6.38
CA PHE A 42 -19.39 -14.98 -6.59
C PHE A 42 -19.68 -13.50 -6.41
N THR A 43 -18.73 -12.78 -5.81
CA THR A 43 -18.76 -11.32 -5.72
C THR A 43 -17.53 -10.80 -6.43
N ASP A 44 -17.75 -9.95 -7.43
CA ASP A 44 -16.67 -9.28 -8.14
C ASP A 44 -16.31 -7.96 -7.45
N PHE A 45 -15.03 -7.63 -7.44
CA PHE A 45 -14.49 -6.43 -6.83
C PHE A 45 -13.50 -5.79 -7.78
N ASP A 46 -13.48 -4.45 -7.85
CA ASP A 46 -12.45 -3.80 -8.63
C ASP A 46 -11.07 -4.14 -8.07
N ARG A 47 -10.15 -4.45 -8.99
CA ARG A 47 -8.81 -4.91 -8.66
C ARG A 47 -8.01 -3.93 -7.80
N TRP A 48 -8.24 -2.62 -7.97
CA TRP A 48 -7.39 -1.58 -7.41
C TRP A 48 -7.35 -1.57 -5.87
N PHE A 49 -8.40 -2.07 -5.21
CA PHE A 49 -8.47 -2.15 -3.75
C PHE A 49 -8.55 -3.59 -3.19
N SER A 50 -8.67 -4.61 -4.06
CA SER A 50 -9.01 -5.97 -3.64
C SER A 50 -7.94 -7.03 -3.94
N PHE A 51 -7.05 -6.82 -4.92
CA PHE A 51 -6.13 -7.88 -5.36
C PHE A 51 -4.76 -7.37 -5.84
N SER A 52 -3.79 -7.36 -4.91
CA SER A 52 -2.40 -6.95 -5.17
C SER A 52 -1.39 -7.95 -4.56
N PRO A 53 -1.35 -9.21 -5.03
CA PRO A 53 -0.48 -10.24 -4.46
C PRO A 53 1.00 -9.95 -4.70
N ILE A 54 1.83 -10.49 -3.81
CA ILE A 54 3.29 -10.62 -3.99
C ILE A 54 3.58 -12.10 -4.20
N LYS A 55 3.89 -12.49 -5.44
CA LYS A 55 4.12 -13.91 -5.79
C LYS A 55 5.25 -14.15 -6.79
N ASN A 56 5.71 -13.11 -7.46
CA ASN A 56 6.72 -13.22 -8.52
C ASN A 56 8.08 -12.74 -8.01
N SER A 57 9.14 -13.45 -8.41
CA SER A 57 10.50 -12.88 -8.41
C SER A 57 10.58 -11.72 -9.41
N ILE A 58 11.65 -10.92 -9.35
CA ILE A 58 11.80 -9.80 -10.28
C ILE A 58 11.81 -10.23 -11.75
N ASP A 59 12.51 -11.32 -12.08
CA ASP A 59 12.55 -11.84 -13.46
C ASP A 59 11.17 -12.26 -13.98
N GLN A 60 10.35 -12.87 -13.12
CA GLN A 60 8.98 -13.26 -13.46
C GLN A 60 8.07 -12.04 -13.55
N ALA A 61 8.30 -11.05 -12.69
CA ALA A 61 7.54 -9.81 -12.66
C ALA A 61 7.77 -8.97 -13.91
N LEU A 62 9.02 -8.90 -14.41
CA LEU A 62 9.36 -8.24 -15.66
C LEU A 62 8.69 -8.91 -16.87
N LYS A 63 8.71 -10.25 -16.93
CA LYS A 63 7.98 -11.01 -17.96
C LYS A 63 6.48 -10.74 -17.91
N ALA A 64 5.88 -10.84 -16.72
CA ALA A 64 4.47 -10.55 -16.54
C ALA A 64 4.11 -9.12 -16.98
N HIS A 65 4.94 -8.13 -16.63
CA HIS A 65 4.74 -6.75 -17.06
C HIS A 65 4.81 -6.57 -18.58
N ALA A 66 5.81 -7.20 -19.23
CA ALA A 66 5.95 -7.17 -20.68
C ALA A 66 4.74 -7.80 -21.40
N ASP A 67 4.12 -8.82 -20.79
CA ASP A 67 2.90 -9.46 -21.28
C ASP A 67 1.61 -8.66 -20.96
N GLY A 68 1.73 -7.45 -20.41
CA GLY A 68 0.58 -6.62 -20.00
C GLY A 68 -0.15 -7.11 -18.75
N VAL A 69 0.44 -8.06 -18.02
CA VAL A 69 -0.10 -8.62 -16.78
C VAL A 69 0.49 -7.88 -15.57
N TYR A 70 -0.28 -7.81 -14.48
CA TYR A 70 0.23 -7.28 -13.22
C TYR A 70 1.49 -8.03 -12.76
N ALA A 71 2.55 -7.26 -12.53
CA ALA A 71 3.88 -7.75 -12.21
C ALA A 71 3.93 -8.62 -10.93
N ALA A 72 3.08 -8.35 -9.93
CA ALA A 72 3.00 -9.07 -8.66
C ALA A 72 4.35 -9.26 -7.94
N SER A 73 5.23 -8.25 -8.06
CA SER A 73 6.48 -8.11 -7.31
C SER A 73 6.24 -7.32 -6.01
N PRO A 74 7.19 -7.35 -5.06
CA PRO A 74 7.10 -6.57 -3.83
C PRO A 74 6.93 -5.06 -4.09
N GLY A 75 7.71 -4.47 -5.00
CA GLY A 75 7.61 -3.05 -5.35
C GLY A 75 6.27 -2.68 -5.99
N ALA A 76 5.75 -3.53 -6.88
CA ALA A 76 4.44 -3.31 -7.51
C ALA A 76 3.29 -3.41 -6.51
N ALA A 77 3.37 -4.29 -5.52
CA ALA A 77 2.36 -4.37 -4.47
C ALA A 77 2.38 -3.15 -3.55
N GLU A 78 3.58 -2.66 -3.19
CA GLU A 78 3.74 -1.45 -2.39
C GLU A 78 3.16 -0.21 -3.12
N GLU A 79 3.41 -0.07 -4.42
CA GLU A 79 2.75 0.93 -5.27
C GLU A 79 1.22 0.84 -5.20
N LYS A 80 0.66 -0.38 -5.28
CA LYS A 80 -0.80 -0.56 -5.24
C LYS A 80 -1.40 -0.13 -3.91
N VAL A 81 -0.71 -0.36 -2.79
CA VAL A 81 -1.15 0.13 -1.47
C VAL A 81 -1.19 1.66 -1.46
N TYR A 82 -0.12 2.33 -1.90
CA TYR A 82 -0.09 3.80 -1.95
C TYR A 82 -1.17 4.37 -2.87
N ARG A 83 -1.35 3.79 -4.06
CA ARG A 83 -2.41 4.20 -5.01
C ARG A 83 -3.81 3.98 -4.44
N ALA A 84 -4.06 2.86 -3.76
CA ALA A 84 -5.35 2.58 -3.14
C ALA A 84 -5.66 3.61 -2.04
N ASN A 85 -4.68 3.92 -1.20
CA ASN A 85 -4.82 4.94 -0.16
C ASN A 85 -5.06 6.34 -0.73
N ALA A 86 -4.35 6.70 -1.81
CA ALA A 86 -4.59 7.94 -2.54
C ALA A 86 -6.02 8.01 -3.11
N ALA A 87 -6.51 6.91 -3.70
CA ALA A 87 -7.86 6.84 -4.24
C ALA A 87 -8.93 6.95 -3.15
N LEU A 88 -8.72 6.32 -1.98
CA LEU A 88 -9.61 6.43 -0.83
C LEU A 88 -9.65 7.86 -0.26
N LEU A 89 -8.51 8.54 -0.15
CA LEU A 89 -8.50 9.95 0.26
C LEU A 89 -9.20 10.86 -0.75
N ARG A 90 -9.05 10.61 -2.06
CA ARG A 90 -9.83 11.32 -3.09
C ARG A 90 -11.32 11.08 -2.96
N LEU A 91 -11.73 9.84 -2.68
CA LEU A 91 -13.13 9.49 -2.41
C LEU A 91 -13.68 10.24 -1.18
N ALA A 92 -12.83 10.50 -0.18
CA ALA A 92 -13.17 11.29 1.00
C ALA A 92 -13.19 12.81 0.77
N GLY A 93 -12.86 13.28 -0.44
CA GLY A 93 -12.89 14.70 -0.81
C GLY A 93 -11.53 15.41 -0.80
N ALA A 94 -10.43 14.70 -0.52
CA ALA A 94 -9.09 15.28 -0.62
C ALA A 94 -8.61 15.42 -2.07
N THR A 95 -7.80 16.44 -2.34
CA THR A 95 -7.07 16.59 -3.61
C THR A 95 -5.69 15.94 -3.47
N VAL A 96 -5.52 14.78 -4.10
CA VAL A 96 -4.23 14.06 -4.10
C VAL A 96 -3.69 14.03 -5.52
N GLU A 97 -2.51 14.59 -5.75
CA GLU A 97 -1.86 14.56 -7.06
C GLU A 97 -1.35 13.16 -7.42
N SER A 98 -0.83 12.99 -8.64
CA SER A 98 -0.20 11.73 -9.08
C SER A 98 1.19 12.01 -9.63
N ALA A 99 2.19 11.20 -9.25
CA ALA A 99 3.51 11.27 -9.86
C ALA A 99 3.61 10.34 -11.08
N PRO A 100 4.44 10.68 -12.08
CA PRO A 100 4.79 9.74 -13.14
C PRO A 100 5.59 8.55 -12.57
N PRO A 101 5.48 7.36 -13.20
CA PRO A 101 6.27 6.21 -12.78
C PRO A 101 7.77 6.45 -12.98
N ARG A 102 8.57 5.78 -12.15
CA ARG A 102 10.03 5.71 -12.27
C ARG A 102 10.48 4.25 -12.30
N GLU A 103 11.67 4.00 -12.82
CA GLU A 103 12.19 2.65 -12.93
C GLU A 103 12.75 2.14 -11.60
N TYR A 104 12.30 0.94 -11.20
CA TYR A 104 12.80 0.20 -10.06
C TYR A 104 12.96 -1.27 -10.44
N LEU A 105 14.21 -1.74 -10.48
CA LEU A 105 14.55 -3.08 -10.98
C LEU A 105 13.94 -3.37 -12.38
N GLY A 106 13.94 -2.37 -13.26
CA GLY A 106 13.35 -2.48 -14.61
C GLY A 106 11.82 -2.40 -14.66
N LEU A 107 11.12 -2.26 -13.53
CA LEU A 107 9.67 -2.03 -13.50
C LEU A 107 9.35 -0.54 -13.40
N PRO A 108 8.40 -0.01 -14.21
CA PRO A 108 7.92 1.36 -14.07
C PRO A 108 6.88 1.45 -12.92
N LEU A 109 7.30 1.93 -11.75
CA LEU A 109 6.44 2.06 -10.56
C LEU A 109 6.20 3.54 -10.20
N ALA A 110 4.95 3.91 -9.96
CA ALA A 110 4.57 5.23 -9.43
C ALA A 110 4.36 5.16 -7.90
N LEU A 111 5.46 5.20 -7.15
CA LEU A 111 5.46 5.06 -5.69
C LEU A 111 5.00 6.32 -4.93
N GLN A 112 4.91 7.47 -5.60
CA GLN A 112 4.51 8.74 -4.99
C GLN A 112 3.21 9.29 -5.58
N PRO A 113 2.38 10.00 -4.79
CA PRO A 113 2.54 10.27 -3.36
C PRO A 113 2.41 8.99 -2.51
N ALA A 114 3.28 8.85 -1.50
CA ALA A 114 3.34 7.67 -0.66
C ALA A 114 2.44 7.85 0.57
N ILE A 115 1.22 7.30 0.51
CA ILE A 115 0.22 7.46 1.56
C ILE A 115 0.06 6.14 2.31
N ALA A 116 0.33 6.15 3.61
CA ALA A 116 0.16 5.01 4.51
C ALA A 116 -0.85 5.35 5.61
N MET A 117 -1.91 4.55 5.69
CA MET A 117 -2.95 4.68 6.73
C MET A 117 -3.01 3.37 7.50
N THR A 118 -2.91 3.41 8.83
CA THR A 118 -3.08 2.21 9.64
C THR A 118 -4.56 1.96 9.91
N PRO A 119 -4.96 0.73 10.31
CA PRO A 119 -6.33 0.46 10.75
C PRO A 119 -6.81 1.32 11.93
N ARG A 120 -5.88 1.95 12.67
CA ARG A 120 -6.23 2.87 13.78
C ARG A 120 -6.66 4.24 13.27
N PHE A 121 -6.24 4.64 12.08
CA PHE A 121 -6.75 5.82 11.39
C PHE A 121 -8.18 5.59 10.90
N ALA A 122 -8.35 4.56 10.07
CA ALA A 122 -9.64 4.13 9.57
C ALA A 122 -9.60 2.65 9.20
N LEU A 123 -10.60 1.90 9.67
CA LEU A 123 -10.77 0.48 9.34
C LEU A 123 -11.72 0.26 8.15
N THR A 124 -12.74 1.11 8.01
CA THR A 124 -13.75 1.04 6.94
C THR A 124 -13.69 2.28 6.06
N VAL A 125 -14.28 2.18 4.86
CA VAL A 125 -14.38 3.32 3.94
C VAL A 125 -15.19 4.45 4.57
N ASP A 126 -16.30 4.15 5.26
CA ASP A 126 -17.10 5.16 5.96
C ASP A 126 -16.32 5.86 7.07
N ALA A 127 -15.52 5.10 7.84
CA ALA A 127 -14.65 5.69 8.86
C ALA A 127 -13.60 6.60 8.23
N LEU A 128 -13.03 6.22 7.08
CA LEU A 128 -12.07 7.03 6.34
C LEU A 128 -12.71 8.31 5.81
N ILE A 129 -13.90 8.23 5.22
CA ILE A 129 -14.65 9.40 4.74
C ILE A 129 -14.95 10.34 5.91
N ALA A 130 -15.34 9.81 7.08
CA ALA A 130 -15.55 10.62 8.28
C ALA A 130 -14.26 11.31 8.80
N ARG A 131 -13.06 10.83 8.43
CA ARG A 131 -11.79 11.50 8.76
C ARG A 131 -11.52 12.75 7.92
N VAL A 132 -12.27 12.97 6.84
CA VAL A 132 -12.18 14.15 5.98
C VAL A 132 -13.57 14.80 5.93
N PRO A 133 -13.93 15.62 6.93
CA PRO A 133 -15.27 16.15 7.08
C PRO A 133 -15.67 17.08 5.91
N THR A 134 -16.98 17.28 5.73
CA THR A 134 -17.52 18.21 4.73
C THR A 134 -16.94 19.61 4.94
N GLY A 135 -16.45 20.22 3.86
CA GLY A 135 -15.78 21.52 3.90
C GLY A 135 -14.28 21.45 4.20
N ALA A 136 -13.72 20.24 4.40
CA ALA A 136 -12.28 20.08 4.53
C ALA A 136 -11.53 20.50 3.26
N SER A 137 -10.34 21.07 3.44
CA SER A 137 -9.41 21.46 2.38
C SER A 137 -8.10 20.70 2.55
N VAL A 138 -8.02 19.51 1.97
CA VAL A 138 -6.85 18.64 2.04
C VAL A 138 -6.20 18.54 0.66
N THR A 139 -4.98 19.03 0.50
CA THR A 139 -4.17 18.92 -0.72
C THR A 139 -2.85 18.20 -0.44
N ILE A 140 -2.50 17.24 -1.29
CA ILE A 140 -1.28 16.42 -1.17
C ILE A 140 -0.56 16.42 -2.52
N SER A 141 0.65 16.98 -2.55
CA SER A 141 1.47 17.07 -3.76
C SER A 141 1.96 15.70 -4.22
N SER A 142 2.29 15.59 -5.50
CA SER A 142 2.73 14.34 -6.15
C SER A 142 4.02 13.75 -5.56
N ARG A 143 4.84 14.57 -4.89
CA ARG A 143 6.09 14.16 -4.24
C ARG A 143 5.94 13.85 -2.75
N SER A 144 4.74 13.98 -2.20
CA SER A 144 4.54 13.92 -0.76
C SER A 144 4.53 12.51 -0.19
N THR A 145 4.80 12.42 1.11
CA THR A 145 4.60 11.22 1.93
C THR A 145 3.71 11.57 3.12
N LEU A 146 2.63 10.82 3.31
CA LEU A 146 1.71 10.99 4.42
C LEU A 146 1.55 9.69 5.18
N LEU A 147 1.82 9.70 6.47
CA LEU A 147 1.54 8.58 7.36
C LEU A 147 0.55 9.00 8.45
N LEU A 148 -0.57 8.29 8.54
CA LEU A 148 -1.59 8.51 9.55
C LEU A 148 -1.81 7.24 10.38
N ASP A 149 -1.58 7.35 11.69
CA ASP A 149 -1.81 6.29 12.66
C ASP A 149 -2.51 6.81 13.92
N GLY A 150 -3.73 6.35 14.18
CA GLY A 150 -4.52 6.76 15.35
C GLY A 150 -5.69 7.69 15.00
N ASP A 151 -6.31 8.28 16.01
CA ASP A 151 -7.53 9.08 15.87
C ASP A 151 -7.21 10.48 15.31
N VAL A 152 -7.07 10.57 13.99
CA VAL A 152 -6.69 11.79 13.27
C VAL A 152 -7.83 12.23 12.35
N THR A 153 -8.16 13.52 12.35
CA THR A 153 -9.15 14.14 11.45
C THR A 153 -8.49 15.25 10.63
N LEU A 154 -8.68 15.22 9.32
CA LEU A 154 -8.07 16.13 8.35
C LEU A 154 -9.07 17.23 7.96
N HIS A 155 -9.04 18.38 8.62
CA HIS A 155 -9.89 19.51 8.22
C HIS A 155 -9.21 20.39 7.19
N GLU A 156 -7.96 20.78 7.41
CA GLU A 156 -7.23 21.61 6.46
C GLU A 156 -5.73 21.29 6.49
N LEU A 157 -5.23 20.76 5.37
CA LEU A 157 -3.86 20.32 5.18
C LEU A 157 -3.39 20.69 3.76
N GLN A 158 -2.27 21.36 3.65
CA GLN A 158 -1.50 21.50 2.42
C GLN A 158 -0.15 20.80 2.61
N LEU A 159 0.03 19.68 1.95
CA LEU A 159 1.24 18.86 2.08
C LEU A 159 2.06 18.89 0.80
N ASP A 160 3.27 19.42 0.90
CA ASP A 160 4.35 19.30 -0.08
C ASP A 160 5.66 18.85 0.58
N GLY A 161 5.75 17.55 0.84
CA GLY A 161 6.86 16.97 1.58
C GLY A 161 6.40 15.76 2.40
N THR A 162 6.96 15.57 3.59
CA THR A 162 6.59 14.47 4.47
C THR A 162 5.93 14.96 5.76
N LEU A 163 4.76 14.39 6.05
CA LEU A 163 4.08 14.47 7.34
C LEU A 163 3.80 13.06 7.88
N VAL A 164 4.15 12.84 9.14
CA VAL A 164 3.89 11.62 9.87
C VAL A 164 3.15 11.98 11.16
N VAL A 165 1.95 11.44 11.36
CA VAL A 165 1.16 11.65 12.58
C VAL A 165 0.85 10.31 13.23
N ARG A 166 1.31 10.15 14.48
CA ARG A 166 1.03 9.00 15.34
C ARG A 166 0.36 9.49 16.62
N ALA A 167 -0.88 9.11 16.81
CA ALA A 167 -1.65 9.37 18.02
C ALA A 167 -1.80 8.06 18.80
N ALA A 168 -1.52 8.04 20.11
CA ALA A 168 -1.78 6.88 20.96
C ALA A 168 -3.28 6.67 21.21
N ARG A 169 -3.65 5.67 22.01
CA ARG A 169 -5.06 5.47 22.40
C ARG A 169 -5.51 6.61 23.32
N GLY A 170 -6.74 7.10 23.14
CA GLY A 170 -7.27 8.23 23.90
C GLY A 170 -6.73 9.61 23.47
N VAL A 171 -5.99 9.66 22.35
CA VAL A 171 -5.48 10.90 21.76
C VAL A 171 -6.26 11.19 20.49
N GLN A 172 -6.87 12.36 20.40
CA GLN A 172 -7.53 12.86 19.20
C GLN A 172 -6.71 14.00 18.60
N VAL A 173 -6.46 13.95 17.29
CA VAL A 173 -5.69 14.97 16.58
C VAL A 173 -6.51 15.55 15.45
N HIS A 174 -6.72 16.85 15.46
CA HIS A 174 -7.34 17.59 14.38
C HIS A 174 -6.29 18.39 13.62
N ILE A 175 -6.14 18.13 12.33
CA ILE A 175 -5.27 18.93 11.46
C ILE A 175 -6.07 20.12 10.95
N LEU A 176 -5.71 21.32 11.41
CA LEU A 176 -6.39 22.59 11.16
C LEU A 176 -5.38 23.59 10.57
N GLY A 177 -5.62 24.15 9.39
CA GLY A 177 -4.75 25.17 8.80
C GLY A 177 -3.27 24.77 8.76
N CYS A 178 -2.96 23.51 8.42
CA CYS A 178 -1.59 23.01 8.43
C CYS A 178 -0.99 23.05 7.03
N ALA A 179 0.08 23.82 6.83
CA ALA A 179 0.83 23.89 5.58
C ALA A 179 2.26 23.39 5.82
N ILE A 180 2.61 22.25 5.23
CA ILE A 180 3.90 21.60 5.40
C ILE A 180 4.61 21.61 4.06
N HIS A 181 5.76 22.29 4.02
CA HIS A 181 6.68 22.27 2.90
C HIS A 181 8.06 21.85 3.41
N ASN A 182 8.57 20.72 2.93
CA ASN A 182 9.88 20.20 3.33
C ASN A 182 10.53 19.31 2.24
N ALA A 183 11.82 19.00 2.41
CA ALA A 183 12.57 18.17 1.47
C ALA A 183 12.02 16.75 1.32
N GLY A 184 11.20 16.29 2.27
CA GLY A 184 10.42 15.07 2.19
C GLY A 184 11.25 13.79 2.14
N TRP A 185 10.57 12.70 1.80
CA TRP A 185 11.19 11.40 1.60
C TRP A 185 11.27 11.07 0.10
N VAL A 186 12.38 10.46 -0.30
CA VAL A 186 12.67 10.16 -1.71
C VAL A 186 12.92 8.68 -1.89
N PHE A 187 12.28 8.09 -2.90
CA PHE A 187 12.40 6.67 -3.24
C PHE A 187 13.55 6.49 -4.22
N VAL A 188 14.70 6.04 -3.72
CA VAL A 188 15.96 5.92 -4.45
C VAL A 188 16.12 4.48 -4.96
N PRO A 189 16.20 4.25 -6.29
CA PRO A 189 16.48 2.93 -6.84
C PRO A 189 17.78 2.35 -6.29
N LEU A 190 17.83 1.03 -6.10
CA LEU A 190 19.09 0.35 -5.80
C LEU A 190 20.02 0.42 -7.01
N LYS A 191 21.31 0.65 -6.76
CA LYS A 191 22.34 0.56 -7.80
C LYS A 191 22.62 -0.91 -8.11
N ALA A 192 23.01 -1.21 -9.35
CA ALA A 192 23.31 -2.57 -9.80
C ALA A 192 24.44 -3.25 -9.00
N ASP A 193 25.35 -2.47 -8.42
CA ASP A 193 26.51 -2.90 -7.61
C ASP A 193 26.24 -2.84 -6.10
N SER A 194 24.99 -2.66 -5.67
CA SER A 194 24.66 -2.57 -4.25
C SER A 194 24.98 -3.88 -3.53
N VAL A 195 26.04 -3.88 -2.72
CA VAL A 195 26.39 -4.97 -1.80
C VAL A 195 25.64 -4.83 -0.47
N ASP A 196 25.48 -5.95 0.24
CA ASP A 196 24.90 -6.01 1.60
C ASP A 196 23.53 -5.34 1.75
N VAL A 197 22.67 -5.49 0.73
CA VAL A 197 21.29 -4.99 0.80
C VAL A 197 20.42 -6.00 1.57
N PRO A 198 19.71 -5.58 2.64
CA PRO A 198 18.79 -6.47 3.34
C PRO A 198 17.76 -7.08 2.38
N PRO A 199 17.41 -8.38 2.51
CA PRO A 199 16.51 -9.04 1.57
C PRO A 199 15.20 -8.29 1.27
N PRO A 200 14.49 -7.69 2.27
CA PRO A 200 13.25 -6.94 2.00
C PRO A 200 13.46 -5.69 1.12
N ILE A 201 14.66 -5.12 1.12
CA ILE A 201 15.02 -3.96 0.28
C ILE A 201 15.45 -4.46 -1.10
N ALA A 202 16.25 -5.53 -1.16
CA ALA A 202 16.72 -6.13 -2.41
C ALA A 202 15.56 -6.55 -3.32
N ILE A 203 14.53 -7.20 -2.77
CA ILE A 203 13.39 -7.71 -3.56
C ILE A 203 12.44 -6.61 -4.05
N ARG A 204 12.44 -5.43 -3.42
CA ARG A 204 11.57 -4.30 -3.81
C ARG A 204 12.27 -3.30 -4.73
N GLY A 205 13.59 -3.25 -4.70
CA GLY A 205 14.37 -2.50 -5.69
C GLY A 205 14.71 -1.05 -5.36
N TYR A 206 14.38 -0.58 -4.16
CA TYR A 206 14.65 0.80 -3.75
C TYR A 206 14.80 0.93 -2.24
N ARG A 207 15.40 2.05 -1.83
CA ARG A 207 15.46 2.54 -0.45
C ARG A 207 14.70 3.85 -0.35
N VAL A 208 14.11 4.11 0.81
CA VAL A 208 13.53 5.42 1.12
C VAL A 208 14.60 6.25 1.80
N SER A 209 15.05 7.32 1.13
CA SER A 209 15.93 8.34 1.70
C SER A 209 15.07 9.37 2.43
N LYS A 210 15.18 9.42 3.76
CA LYS A 210 14.42 10.32 4.62
C LYS A 210 15.18 11.65 4.77
N LEU A 211 14.97 12.59 3.84
CA LEU A 211 15.71 13.86 3.86
C LEU A 211 15.15 14.80 4.94
N GLU A 212 13.84 14.96 4.98
CA GLU A 212 13.16 15.80 5.97
C GLU A 212 11.73 15.30 6.20
N ALA A 213 11.19 15.54 7.40
CA ALA A 213 9.80 15.27 7.75
C ALA A 213 9.35 16.09 8.95
N VAL A 214 8.06 16.41 9.00
CA VAL A 214 7.38 16.73 10.26
C VAL A 214 6.86 15.42 10.84
N GLU A 215 7.47 14.95 11.93
CA GLU A 215 7.04 13.74 12.64
C GLU A 215 6.41 14.11 13.98
N ILE A 216 5.13 13.80 14.13
CA ILE A 216 4.34 14.06 15.32
C ILE A 216 3.98 12.74 15.98
N GLU A 217 4.37 12.58 17.24
CA GLU A 217 3.98 11.46 18.08
C GLU A 217 3.41 12.00 19.39
N ILE A 218 2.13 11.70 19.64
CA ILE A 218 1.42 12.18 20.82
C ILE A 218 0.93 10.96 21.60
N THR A 219 1.45 10.81 22.81
CA THR A 219 1.18 9.67 23.68
C THR A 219 0.28 10.00 24.86
N GLU A 220 0.25 11.26 25.27
CA GLU A 220 -0.59 11.74 26.37
C GLU A 220 -2.06 11.86 25.90
N PRO A 221 -3.02 11.22 26.58
CA PRO A 221 -4.45 11.35 26.24
C PRO A 221 -4.93 12.80 26.25
N GLY A 222 -5.83 13.11 25.32
CA GLY A 222 -6.41 14.43 25.17
C GLY A 222 -6.73 14.79 23.73
N ASN A 223 -7.20 16.02 23.54
CA ASN A 223 -7.49 16.57 22.23
C ASN A 223 -6.34 17.49 21.82
N TYR A 224 -5.93 17.36 20.57
CA TYR A 224 -4.81 18.10 20.02
C TYR A 224 -5.18 18.68 18.67
N GLN A 225 -4.60 19.83 18.37
CA GLN A 225 -4.63 20.46 17.08
C GLN A 225 -3.23 20.50 16.50
N LEU A 226 -3.12 20.17 15.21
CA LEU A 226 -1.92 20.38 14.42
C LEU A 226 -2.17 21.57 13.49
N VAL A 227 -1.41 22.65 13.67
CA VAL A 227 -1.60 23.93 12.97
C VAL A 227 -0.32 24.46 12.35
N GLY A 228 -0.44 25.38 11.39
CA GLY A 228 0.70 26.07 10.78
C GLY A 228 1.65 25.07 10.12
N ASN A 229 2.94 25.13 10.45
CA ASN A 229 3.97 24.25 9.89
C ASN A 229 4.19 22.96 10.69
N GLY A 230 3.17 22.46 11.39
CA GLY A 230 3.25 21.25 12.21
C GLY A 230 3.34 21.49 13.72
N VAL A 231 2.84 22.64 14.19
CA VAL A 231 2.81 22.96 15.62
C VAL A 231 1.67 22.22 16.30
N VAL A 232 1.99 21.46 17.34
CA VAL A 232 1.01 20.73 18.17
C VAL A 232 0.52 21.62 19.31
N ARG A 233 -0.79 21.69 19.50
CA ARG A 233 -1.44 22.38 20.63
C ARG A 233 -2.44 21.46 21.29
N LYS A 234 -2.38 21.33 22.61
CA LYS A 234 -3.42 20.65 23.40
C LYS A 234 -4.62 21.58 23.56
N VAL A 235 -5.83 21.04 23.49
CA VAL A 235 -7.11 21.77 23.57
C VAL A 235 -8.04 21.15 24.60
#